data_AF-A0A973CB62-F1
#
_entry.id   AF-A0A973CB62-F1
#
_cell.length_a   1.000
_cell.length_b   1.000
_cell.length_c   1.000
_cell.angle_alpha   90.00
_cell.angle_beta   90.00
_cell.angle_gamma   90.00
#
_symmetry.space_group_name_H-M   'P 1'
#
loop_
_entity.id
_entity.type
_entity.pdbx_description
1 polymer ?
#
loop_
_entity_poly.entity_id
_entity_poly.type
_entity_poly.pdbx_seq_one_letter_code
_entity_poly.pdbx_strand_id
1 'polypeptide(L)' 'MANAGVAYCLIPELQIADELISGKLVKITEIHLTIPLYWHRWILLKGLYKQVSEQIIAAAKHTM' A
#
# COMPACT_ATOMS: atom_id res chain seq x y z
N MET A 1 5.93 -13.95 8.93
CA MET A 1 6.29 -15.24 8.31
C MET A 1 7.46 -15.07 7.34
N ALA A 2 7.37 -14.18 6.33
CA ALA A 2 8.49 -13.87 5.43
C ALA A 2 9.76 -13.41 6.17
N ASN A 3 9.64 -12.40 7.06
CA ASN A 3 10.77 -11.93 7.89
C ASN A 3 11.37 -12.98 8.83
N ALA A 4 10.64 -14.07 9.13
CA ALA A 4 11.13 -15.17 9.96
C ALA A 4 11.73 -16.31 9.11
N GLY A 5 11.77 -16.16 7.78
CA GLY A 5 12.27 -17.18 6.86
C GLY A 5 11.37 -18.41 6.70
N VAL A 6 10.11 -18.34 7.16
CA VAL A 6 9.23 -19.52 7.25
C VAL A 6 8.47 -19.77 5.94
N ALA A 7 8.24 -18.73 5.13
CA ALA A 7 7.48 -18.82 3.88
C ALA A 7 7.74 -17.62 2.97
N TYR A 8 7.48 -17.77 1.67
CA TYR A 8 7.31 -16.65 0.76
C TYR A 8 5.85 -16.16 0.77
N CYS A 9 5.63 -14.88 0.45
CA CYS A 9 4.31 -14.26 0.50
C CYS A 9 4.16 -13.18 -0.58
N LEU A 10 2.92 -12.87 -0.97
CA LEU A 10 2.59 -11.62 -1.65
C LEU A 10 2.51 -10.53 -0.59
N ILE A 11 3.35 -9.50 -0.70
CA ILE A 11 3.44 -8.40 0.26
C ILE A 11 3.49 -7.09 -0.52
N PRO A 12 2.73 -6.05 -0.14
CA PRO A 12 2.86 -4.73 -0.73
C PRO A 12 4.30 -4.21 -0.61
N GLU A 13 4.89 -3.76 -1.71
CA GLU A 13 6.31 -3.34 -1.73
C GLU A 13 6.60 -2.23 -0.73
N LEU A 14 5.64 -1.31 -0.55
CA LEU A 14 5.74 -0.21 0.42
C LEU A 14 5.98 -0.71 1.85
N GLN A 15 5.46 -1.89 2.22
CA GLN A 15 5.60 -2.44 3.56
C GLN A 15 6.94 -3.11 3.83
N ILE A 16 7.69 -3.45 2.77
CA ILE A 16 8.97 -4.17 2.86
C ILE A 16 10.12 -3.42 2.21
N ALA A 17 9.97 -2.11 1.96
CA ALA A 17 10.97 -1.31 1.27
C ALA A 17 12.33 -1.37 1.98
N ASP A 18 12.34 -1.24 3.31
CA ASP A 18 13.56 -1.29 4.12
C ASP A 18 14.18 -2.69 4.14
N GLU A 19 13.36 -3.75 4.19
CA GLU A 19 13.85 -5.12 4.11
C GLU A 19 14.43 -5.49 2.74
N LEU A 20 13.88 -4.93 1.67
CA LEU A 20 14.45 -5.07 0.32
C LEU A 20 15.78 -4.32 0.21
N ILE A 21 15.85 -3.08 0.72
CA ILE A 21 17.08 -2.27 0.71
C ILE A 21 18.18 -2.94 1.54
N SER A 22 17.84 -3.46 2.72
CA SER A 22 18.80 -4.14 3.61
C SER A 22 19.15 -5.56 3.15
N GLY A 23 18.47 -6.10 2.13
CA GLY A 23 18.65 -7.47 1.66
C GLY A 23 18.10 -8.54 2.60
N LYS A 24 17.36 -8.15 3.65
CA LYS A 24 16.70 -9.08 4.58
C LYS A 24 15.58 -9.86 3.89
N LEU A 25 14.92 -9.24 2.92
CA LEU A 25 13.99 -9.89 1.99
C LEU A 25 14.50 -9.71 0.56
N VAL A 26 14.17 -10.67 -0.30
CA VAL A 26 14.52 -10.65 -1.72
C VAL A 26 13.29 -10.94 -2.57
N LYS A 27 13.23 -10.36 -3.77
CA LYS A 27 12.18 -10.70 -4.75
C LYS A 27 12.46 -12.08 -5.33
N ILE A 28 11.43 -12.93 -5.33
CA ILE A 28 11.52 -14.31 -5.87
C ILE A 28 11.17 -14.32 -7.37
N THR A 29 10.46 -13.29 -7.84
CA THR A 29 10.03 -13.14 -9.23
C THR A 29 9.89 -11.65 -9.58
N GLU A 30 9.99 -11.34 -10.87
CA GLU A 30 9.72 -10.00 -11.43
C GLU A 30 8.23 -9.78 -11.76
N ILE A 31 7.37 -10.77 -11.47
CA ILE A 31 5.92 -10.65 -11.68
C ILE A 31 5.32 -9.85 -10.52
N HIS A 32 4.53 -8.83 -10.84
CA HIS A 32 3.85 -7.98 -9.87
C HIS A 32 2.33 -8.10 -10.02
N LEU A 33 1.61 -8.01 -8.90
CA LEU A 33 0.15 -7.97 -8.87
C LEU A 33 -0.32 -6.55 -8.57
N THR A 34 -0.97 -5.92 -9.55
CA THR A 34 -1.58 -4.59 -9.37
C THR A 34 -3.05 -4.75 -8.99
N ILE A 35 -3.42 -4.21 -7.82
CA ILE A 35 -4.80 -4.22 -7.33
C ILE A 35 -5.31 -2.77 -7.27
N PRO A 36 -6.40 -2.42 -7.99
CA PRO A 36 -6.97 -1.08 -7.89
C PRO A 36 -7.62 -0.86 -6.53
N LEU A 37 -7.35 0.29 -5.91
CA LEU A 37 -7.96 0.70 -4.65
C LEU A 37 -9.04 1.76 -4.89
N TYR A 38 -10.12 1.67 -4.12
CA TYR A 38 -11.26 2.59 -4.21
C TYR A 38 -11.59 3.18 -2.85
N TRP A 39 -11.87 4.49 -2.82
CA TRP A 39 -12.35 5.18 -1.64
C TRP A 39 -13.85 5.47 -1.79
N HIS A 40 -14.67 4.75 -1.02
CA HIS A 40 -16.11 4.96 -0.99
C HIS A 40 -16.49 5.99 0.06
N ARG A 41 -17.27 6.99 -0.34
CA ARG A 41 -17.73 8.07 0.55
C ARG A 41 -19.18 8.44 0.30
N TRP A 42 -19.84 8.95 1.33
CA TRP A 42 -21.17 9.52 1.20
C TRP A 42 -21.10 10.87 0.46
N ILE A 43 -22.03 11.10 -0.47
CA ILE A 43 -22.07 12.33 -1.29
C ILE A 43 -22.39 13.58 -0.45
N LEU A 44 -23.14 13.42 0.65
CA LEU A 44 -23.57 14.54 1.52
C LEU A 44 -22.51 14.99 2.53
N LEU A 45 -21.27 14.49 2.46
CA LEU A 45 -20.21 14.90 3.37
C LEU A 45 -19.87 16.38 3.16
N LYS A 46 -20.04 17.18 4.22
CA LYS A 46 -19.70 18.61 4.29
C LYS A 46 -18.65 18.85 5.38
N GLY A 47 -17.97 19.99 5.28
CA GLY A 47 -16.97 20.40 6.27
C GLY A 47 -15.82 19.39 6.39
N LEU A 48 -15.51 19.00 7.62
CA LEU A 48 -14.37 18.15 7.97
C LEU A 48 -14.32 16.83 7.19
N TYR A 49 -15.46 16.17 6.99
CA TYR A 49 -15.49 14.89 6.29
C TYR A 49 -15.07 14.98 4.82
N LYS A 50 -15.39 16.10 4.15
CA LYS A 50 -14.93 16.36 2.78
C LYS A 50 -13.42 16.53 2.77
N GLN A 51 -12.88 17.31 3.71
CA GLN A 51 -11.45 17.55 3.82
C GLN A 51 -10.67 16.26 4.08
N VAL A 52 -11.14 15.42 5.02
CA VAL A 52 -10.53 14.11 5.29
C VAL A 52 -10.55 13.23 4.04
N SER A 53 -11.69 13.18 3.34
CA SER A 53 -11.79 12.41 2.09
C SER A 53 -10.84 12.91 1.01
N GLU A 54 -10.65 14.22 0.88
CA GLU A 54 -9.70 14.81 -0.06
C GLU A 54 -8.26 14.46 0.32
N GLN A 55 -7.92 14.46 1.61
CA GLN A 55 -6.60 14.07 2.10
C GLN A 55 -6.31 12.58 1.87
N ILE A 56 -7.29 11.70 2.06
CA ILE A 56 -7.14 10.26 1.77
C ILE A 56 -6.84 10.05 0.28
N ILE A 57 -7.57 10.72 -0.60
CA ILE A 57 -7.34 10.63 -2.05
C ILE A 57 -5.98 11.22 -2.44
N ALA A 58 -5.59 12.35 -1.82
CA ALA A 58 -4.30 12.98 -2.07
C ALA A 58 -3.13 12.08 -1.63
N ALA A 59 -3.21 11.51 -0.43
CA ALA A 59 -2.22 10.56 0.08
C ALA A 59 -2.10 9.34 -0.83
N ALA A 60 -3.22 8.74 -1.25
CA ALA A 60 -3.22 7.61 -2.16
C ALA A 60 -2.53 7.92 -3.52
N LYS A 61 -2.68 9.13 -4.04
CA LYS A 61 -2.02 9.56 -5.29
C LYS A 61 -0.52 9.82 -5.14
N HIS A 62 -0.05 10.21 -3.95
CA HIS A 62 1.38 10.44 -3.71
C HIS A 62 2.15 9.12 -3.54
N THR A 63 1.46 8.06 -3.15
CA THR A 63 2.07 6.74 -2.90
C THR A 63 1.99 5.80 -4.12
N MET A 64 1.33 6.22 -5.21
CA MET A 64 1.37 5.56 -6.53
C MET A 64 2.54 6.09 -7.36
#